data_AF-A0A523U0D1-F1
#
_entry.id   AF-A0A523U0D1-F1
#
_cell.length_a   1.000
_cell.length_b   1.000
_cell.length_c   1.000
_cell.angle_alpha   90.00
_cell.angle_beta   90.00
_cell.angle_gamma   90.00
#
_symmetry.space_group_name_H-M   'P 1'
#
loop_
_entity.id
_entity.type
_entity.pdbx_description
1 polymer ?
#
loop_
_entity_poly.entity_id
_entity_poly.type
_entity_poly.pdbx_seq_one_letter_code
_entity_poly.pdbx_strand_id
1 'polypeptide(L)'
;MFSDTMRRSVMARGTAVDYLEVTGMGEVTKKRTGQGKFLLGGFLIVAAIVYLIASSTQAAAQYYLTIDELFARGDDLGDRDIKISGVVDGDTIQYDVKNLTLRFTIANVPADLDEIEKAGGLAEALHIALEDPRATRLEVEYIGVMPDLLRDEAQAIVTGRMGEDGIFHADELLLKCPTRYEGDVPLQAEDG
;
A
#
# COMPACT_ATOMS: atom_id res chain seq x y z
N MET A 1 -14.76 -86.68 18.25
CA MET A 1 -13.60 -86.10 17.54
C MET A 1 -12.48 -85.94 18.56
N PHE A 2 -11.68 -86.99 18.80
CA PHE A 2 -10.40 -86.87 19.49
C PHE A 2 -9.44 -87.88 18.85
N SER A 3 -8.68 -87.33 17.92
CA SER A 3 -7.46 -87.86 17.29
C SER A 3 -6.35 -87.74 18.34
N ASP A 4 -5.69 -88.82 18.73
CA ASP A 4 -4.58 -89.51 18.04
C ASP A 4 -3.21 -89.07 18.60
N THR A 5 -2.50 -90.06 19.16
CA THR A 5 -1.10 -90.38 18.86
C THR A 5 0.10 -89.60 19.47
N MET A 6 0.91 -90.43 20.16
CA MET A 6 2.39 -90.45 20.34
C MET A 6 3.07 -89.38 21.20
N ARG A 7 3.68 -89.76 22.33
CA ARG A 7 4.97 -90.48 22.56
C ARG A 7 6.20 -89.58 22.47
N ARG A 8 6.94 -89.60 23.59
CA ARG A 8 8.41 -89.48 23.72
C ARG A 8 8.94 -88.06 23.42
N SER A 9 9.94 -87.49 24.10
CA SER A 9 11.08 -88.06 24.81
C SER A 9 11.96 -86.89 25.30
N VAL A 10 12.71 -87.11 26.39
CA VAL A 10 14.03 -86.51 26.69
C VAL A 10 14.03 -85.07 27.23
N MET A 11 14.27 -84.89 28.53
CA MET A 11 15.58 -84.69 29.19
C MET A 11 16.38 -83.47 28.67
N ALA A 12 16.44 -82.41 29.48
CA ALA A 12 17.63 -81.60 29.77
C ALA A 12 17.22 -80.54 30.81
N ARG A 13 17.60 -80.69 32.08
CA ARG A 13 18.72 -79.94 32.71
C ARG A 13 18.72 -78.45 32.40
N GLY A 14 18.45 -77.63 33.42
CA GLY A 14 18.67 -76.20 33.38
C GLY A 14 18.17 -75.55 34.66
N THR A 15 19.07 -75.44 35.63
CA THR A 15 18.96 -74.77 36.94
C THR A 15 18.18 -73.45 36.92
N ALA A 16 17.21 -73.35 37.82
CA ALA A 16 16.76 -72.09 38.40
C ALA A 16 17.94 -71.36 39.06
N VAL A 17 17.96 -70.03 39.04
CA VAL A 17 17.86 -69.19 40.25
C VAL A 17 17.35 -67.81 39.85
N ASP A 18 16.22 -67.47 40.45
CA ASP A 18 15.48 -66.21 40.41
C ASP A 18 16.23 -65.03 41.03
N TYR A 19 16.05 -63.88 40.37
CA TYR A 19 15.70 -62.55 40.89
C TYR A 19 16.23 -62.13 42.27
N LEU A 20 17.12 -61.14 42.24
CA LEU A 20 17.27 -60.13 43.29
C LEU A 20 16.92 -58.76 42.69
N GLU A 21 15.85 -58.18 43.21
CA GLU A 21 15.41 -56.79 43.03
C GLU A 21 16.50 -55.81 43.46
N VAL A 22 16.83 -54.84 42.60
CA VAL A 22 17.46 -53.58 43.02
C VAL A 22 16.70 -52.42 42.37
N THR A 23 15.99 -51.71 43.21
CA THR A 23 15.22 -50.50 42.92
C THR A 23 16.14 -49.29 42.68
N GLY A 24 15.96 -48.63 41.53
CA GLY A 24 16.07 -47.16 41.38
C GLY A 24 17.43 -46.56 41.01
N MET A 25 17.47 -45.86 39.86
CA MET A 25 17.88 -44.44 39.75
C MET A 25 17.80 -43.95 38.29
N GLY A 26 16.81 -43.08 38.05
CA GLY A 26 16.78 -41.98 37.08
C GLY A 26 17.38 -42.17 35.68
N GLU A 27 16.51 -42.29 34.69
CA GLU A 27 16.85 -41.88 33.33
C GLU A 27 17.27 -40.41 33.33
N VAL A 28 18.56 -40.13 33.09
CA VAL A 28 19.02 -38.80 32.72
C VAL A 28 18.49 -38.52 31.31
N THR A 29 17.29 -37.93 31.21
CA THR A 29 16.75 -37.43 29.96
C THR A 29 17.66 -36.30 29.49
N LYS A 30 18.60 -36.63 28.60
CA LYS A 30 19.48 -35.66 27.94
C LYS A 30 18.62 -34.72 27.11
N LYS A 31 18.23 -33.60 27.70
CA LYS A 31 17.63 -32.44 27.03
C LYS A 31 18.51 -32.14 25.81
N ARG A 32 17.99 -32.36 24.60
CA ARG A 32 18.66 -32.06 23.32
C ARG A 32 19.02 -30.57 23.29
N THR A 33 20.19 -30.24 23.83
CA THR A 33 20.83 -28.95 23.76
C THR A 33 21.43 -28.80 22.37
N GLY A 34 20.82 -27.96 21.52
CA GLY A 34 21.48 -27.52 20.29
C GLY A 34 20.59 -26.98 19.18
N GLN A 35 19.37 -27.48 19.02
CA GLN A 35 18.59 -27.19 17.80
C GLN A 35 17.56 -26.05 17.95
N GLY A 36 17.17 -25.68 19.17
CA GLY A 36 16.30 -24.52 19.41
C GLY A 36 16.95 -23.19 19.02
N LYS A 37 18.27 -23.13 18.87
CA LYS A 37 19.01 -21.94 18.46
C LYS A 37 18.70 -21.54 17.02
N PHE A 38 18.49 -22.52 16.14
CA PHE A 38 18.15 -22.29 14.73
C PHE A 38 16.68 -21.95 14.53
N LEU A 39 15.79 -22.54 15.32
CA LEU A 39 14.37 -22.17 15.33
C LEU A 39 14.16 -20.77 15.89
N LEU A 40 14.90 -20.40 16.94
CA LEU A 40 14.86 -19.05 17.49
C LEU A 40 15.40 -18.02 16.48
N GLY A 41 16.52 -18.33 15.82
CA GLY A 41 17.09 -17.47 14.78
C GLY A 41 16.14 -17.31 13.58
N GLY A 42 15.56 -18.41 13.09
CA GLY A 42 14.58 -18.38 12.01
C GLY A 42 13.32 -17.60 12.37
N PHE A 43 12.78 -17.81 13.57
CA PHE A 43 11.64 -17.06 14.08
C PHE A 43 11.93 -15.55 14.16
N LEU A 44 13.13 -15.19 14.64
CA LEU A 44 13.54 -13.78 14.74
C LEU A 44 13.65 -13.14 13.36
N ILE A 45 14.20 -13.86 12.37
CA ILE A 45 14.26 -13.39 10.97
C ILE A 45 12.85 -13.23 10.39
N VAL A 46 11.96 -14.21 10.58
CA VAL A 46 10.57 -14.12 10.10
C VAL A 46 9.83 -12.95 10.75
N ALA A 47 9.97 -12.76 12.07
CA ALA A 47 9.38 -11.63 12.78
C ALA A 47 9.92 -10.29 12.27
N ALA A 48 11.22 -10.20 11.98
CA ALA A 48 11.84 -9.01 11.39
C ALA A 48 11.30 -8.74 9.98
N ILE A 49 11.13 -9.76 9.13
CA ILE A 49 10.56 -9.60 7.78
C ILE A 49 9.10 -9.11 7.86
N VAL A 50 8.28 -9.72 8.73
CA VAL A 50 6.88 -9.30 8.92
C VAL A 50 6.82 -7.86 9.41
N TYR A 51 7.67 -7.47 10.35
CA TYR A 51 7.80 -6.10 10.82
C TYR A 51 8.19 -5.14 9.69
N LEU A 52 9.19 -5.52 8.88
CA LEU A 52 9.63 -4.71 7.75
C LEU A 52 8.56 -4.57 6.67
N ILE A 53 7.78 -5.61 6.36
CA ILE A 53 6.67 -5.52 5.40
C ILE A 53 5.59 -4.57 5.95
N ALA A 54 5.15 -4.77 7.19
CA ALA A 54 4.13 -3.93 7.81
C ALA A 54 4.57 -2.46 7.91
N SER A 55 5.84 -2.22 8.22
CA SER A 55 6.44 -0.88 8.28
C SER A 55 6.65 -0.26 6.90
N SER A 56 7.05 -1.05 5.90
CA SER A 56 7.34 -0.56 4.55
C SER A 56 6.07 -0.11 3.83
N THR A 57 4.97 -0.88 3.95
CA THR A 57 3.70 -0.54 3.30
C THR A 57 3.09 0.76 3.85
N GLN A 58 3.33 1.11 5.12
CA GLN A 58 2.82 2.36 5.70
C GLN A 58 3.57 3.61 5.22
N ALA A 59 4.83 3.47 4.80
CA ALA A 59 5.68 4.62 4.44
C ALA A 59 5.55 5.06 2.96
N ALA A 60 4.92 4.25 2.10
CA ALA A 60 4.92 4.45 0.65
C ALA A 60 3.54 4.75 0.02
N ALA A 61 2.48 4.89 0.83
CA ALA A 61 1.15 5.18 0.31
C ALA A 61 1.04 6.68 -0.03
N GLN A 62 1.43 7.08 -1.24
CA GLN A 62 1.01 8.37 -1.79
C GLN A 62 -0.48 8.28 -2.09
N TYR A 63 -1.29 9.02 -1.31
CA TYR A 63 -2.74 9.01 -1.46
C TYR A 63 -3.15 9.92 -2.61
N TYR A 64 -3.60 9.32 -3.71
CA TYR A 64 -4.26 10.04 -4.79
C TYR A 64 -5.71 10.27 -4.38
N LEU A 65 -6.12 11.54 -4.29
CA LEU A 65 -7.49 11.94 -3.98
C LEU A 65 -8.00 12.93 -5.00
N THR A 66 -9.31 12.93 -5.22
CA THR A 66 -9.99 14.05 -5.88
C THR A 66 -10.15 15.21 -4.91
N ILE A 67 -10.50 16.38 -5.44
CA ILE A 67 -10.76 17.56 -4.60
C ILE A 67 -12.00 17.32 -3.73
N ASP A 68 -13.02 16.64 -4.26
CA ASP A 68 -14.21 16.28 -3.49
C ASP A 68 -13.88 15.35 -2.32
N GLU A 69 -13.02 14.37 -2.54
CA GLU A 69 -12.59 13.42 -1.50
C GLU A 69 -11.74 14.09 -0.42
N LEU A 70 -10.89 15.05 -0.80
CA LEU A 70 -10.12 15.87 0.13
C LEU A 70 -11.05 16.58 1.12
N PHE A 71 -12.06 17.29 0.61
CA PHE A 71 -13.01 18.01 1.46
C PHE A 71 -13.94 17.09 2.26
N ALA A 72 -14.29 15.92 1.70
CA ALA A 72 -15.10 14.94 2.42
C ALA A 72 -14.37 14.29 3.60
N ARG A 73 -13.04 14.14 3.50
CA ARG A 73 -12.20 13.53 4.55
C ARG A 73 -11.70 14.55 5.57
N GLY A 74 -11.55 15.81 5.18
CA GLY A 74 -11.19 16.92 6.08
C GLY A 74 -9.95 16.60 6.92
N ASP A 75 -10.09 16.71 8.24
CA ASP A 75 -9.00 16.56 9.22
C ASP A 75 -8.47 15.13 9.39
N ASP A 76 -9.13 14.10 8.82
CA ASP A 76 -8.73 12.69 8.97
C ASP A 76 -7.48 12.32 8.12
N LEU A 77 -6.97 13.29 7.36
CA LEU A 77 -5.82 13.09 6.48
C LEU A 77 -4.48 13.17 7.23
N GLY A 78 -4.45 13.77 8.43
CA GLY A 78 -3.25 13.91 9.27
C GLY A 78 -2.11 14.68 8.57
N ASP A 79 -0.86 14.46 8.99
CA ASP A 79 0.34 15.11 8.43
C ASP A 79 0.85 14.46 7.12
N ARG A 80 -0.02 13.76 6.38
CA ARG A 80 0.39 13.03 5.17
C ARG A 80 0.36 13.92 3.95
N ASP A 81 1.33 13.71 3.06
CA ASP A 81 1.29 14.32 1.73
C ASP A 81 0.20 13.67 0.88
N ILE A 82 -0.70 14.51 0.38
CA ILE A 82 -1.83 14.14 -0.46
C ILE A 82 -1.50 14.56 -1.88
N LYS A 83 -1.83 13.70 -2.84
CA LYS A 83 -1.69 13.98 -4.25
C LYS A 83 -3.06 14.20 -4.88
N ILE A 84 -3.25 15.37 -5.48
CA ILE A 84 -4.54 15.81 -6.03
C ILE A 84 -4.37 16.13 -7.50
N SER A 85 -5.35 15.74 -8.31
CA SER A 85 -5.41 16.13 -9.72
C SER A 85 -6.59 17.07 -9.94
N GLY A 86 -6.39 18.09 -10.78
CA GLY A 86 -7.43 19.04 -11.16
C GLY A 86 -7.09 19.77 -12.44
N VAL A 87 -8.06 20.49 -12.99
CA VAL A 87 -7.87 21.39 -14.13
C VAL A 87 -7.54 22.79 -13.60
N VAL A 88 -6.53 23.44 -14.16
CA VAL A 88 -6.13 24.80 -13.77
C VAL A 88 -7.09 25.83 -14.34
N ASP A 89 -7.57 26.72 -13.48
CA ASP A 89 -8.27 27.94 -13.86
C ASP A 89 -7.21 29.03 -14.15
N GLY A 90 -7.00 29.32 -15.43
CA GLY A 90 -5.95 30.21 -15.89
C GLY A 90 -6.11 31.67 -15.43
N ASP A 91 -7.35 32.10 -15.21
CA ASP A 91 -7.66 33.48 -14.79
C ASP A 91 -7.25 33.74 -13.34
N THR A 92 -7.05 32.68 -12.54
CA THR A 92 -6.68 32.78 -11.13
C THR A 92 -5.18 32.76 -10.87
N ILE A 93 -4.35 32.55 -11.91
CA ILE A 93 -2.90 32.42 -11.77
C ILE A 93 -2.28 33.75 -11.33
N GLN A 94 -1.65 33.74 -10.16
CA GLN A 94 -0.93 34.87 -9.57
C GLN A 94 0.47 34.44 -9.17
N TYR A 95 1.50 35.11 -9.69
CA TYR A 95 2.90 34.80 -9.39
C TYR A 95 3.63 36.01 -8.81
N ASP A 96 4.00 35.90 -7.54
CA ASP A 96 4.89 36.85 -6.87
C ASP A 96 6.35 36.45 -7.09
N VAL A 97 7.00 37.10 -8.06
CA VAL A 97 8.41 36.86 -8.41
C VAL A 97 9.38 37.18 -7.26
N LYS A 98 8.99 38.03 -6.30
CA LYS A 98 9.88 38.39 -5.18
C LYS A 98 9.93 37.29 -4.13
N ASN A 99 8.79 36.67 -3.85
CA ASN A 99 8.66 35.62 -2.86
C ASN A 99 8.68 34.21 -3.47
N LEU A 100 8.70 34.12 -4.81
CA LEU A 100 8.55 32.89 -5.58
C LEU A 100 7.26 32.14 -5.21
N THR A 101 6.20 32.91 -4.90
CA THR A 101 4.92 32.37 -4.47
C THR A 101 3.97 32.37 -5.66
N LEU A 102 3.53 31.17 -6.04
CA LEU A 102 2.55 30.94 -7.09
C LEU A 102 1.23 30.54 -6.44
N ARG A 103 0.16 31.27 -6.76
CA ARG A 103 -1.21 30.95 -6.35
C ARG A 103 -2.09 30.76 -7.56
N PHE A 104 -2.91 29.72 -7.55
CA PHE A 104 -3.87 29.43 -8.62
C PHE A 104 -4.96 28.51 -8.08
N THR A 105 -6.08 28.46 -8.78
CA THR A 105 -7.20 27.58 -8.44
C THR A 105 -7.21 26.39 -9.39
N ILE A 106 -7.49 25.21 -8.84
CA ILE A 106 -7.82 24.03 -9.62
C ILE A 106 -9.27 23.62 -9.39
N ALA A 107 -9.97 23.19 -10.45
CA ALA A 107 -11.30 22.62 -10.37
C ALA A 107 -11.24 21.09 -10.38
N ASN A 108 -12.23 20.47 -9.73
CA ASN A 108 -12.33 19.02 -9.59
C ASN A 108 -12.63 18.36 -10.94
N VAL A 109 -11.85 17.35 -11.27
CA VAL A 109 -12.02 16.58 -12.50
C VAL A 109 -12.41 15.16 -12.09
N PRO A 110 -13.43 14.56 -12.72
CA PRO A 110 -13.81 13.18 -12.42
C PRO A 110 -12.61 12.25 -12.66
N ALA A 111 -12.37 11.34 -11.72
CA ALA A 111 -11.32 10.33 -11.81
C ALA A 111 -11.82 9.00 -12.43
N ASP A 112 -13.13 8.84 -12.56
CA ASP A 112 -13.77 7.66 -13.13
C ASP A 112 -13.61 7.67 -14.66
N LEU A 113 -13.02 6.60 -15.21
CA LEU A 113 -12.76 6.48 -16.64
C LEU A 113 -14.07 6.46 -17.46
N ASP A 114 -15.11 5.80 -16.95
CA ASP A 114 -16.39 5.72 -17.64
C ASP A 114 -17.06 7.10 -17.73
N GLU A 115 -16.88 7.96 -16.71
CA GLU A 115 -17.35 9.34 -16.75
C GLU A 115 -16.57 10.19 -17.74
N ILE A 116 -15.24 10.05 -17.77
CA ILE A 116 -14.37 10.74 -18.73
C ILE A 116 -14.71 10.34 -20.17
N GLU A 117 -14.92 9.04 -20.43
CA GLU A 117 -15.28 8.56 -21.77
C GLU A 117 -16.65 9.09 -22.22
N LYS A 118 -17.63 9.12 -21.31
CA LYS A 118 -18.96 9.71 -21.58
C LYS A 118 -18.89 11.20 -21.86
N ALA A 119 -17.95 11.91 -21.25
CA ALA A 119 -17.70 13.32 -21.53
C ALA A 119 -17.08 13.55 -22.91
N GLY A 120 -16.54 12.52 -23.58
CA GLY A 120 -15.84 12.65 -24.87
C GLY A 120 -14.32 12.60 -24.78
N GLY A 121 -13.78 12.14 -23.63
CA GLY A 121 -12.35 12.01 -23.37
C GLY A 121 -11.85 13.00 -22.32
N LEU A 122 -10.58 12.84 -21.90
CA LEU A 122 -10.01 13.64 -20.81
C LEU A 122 -10.00 15.14 -21.13
N ALA A 123 -9.64 15.54 -22.35
CA ALA A 123 -9.59 16.95 -22.72
C ALA A 123 -10.96 17.64 -22.54
N GLU A 124 -12.03 16.99 -23.00
CA GLU A 124 -13.39 17.50 -22.87
C GLU A 124 -13.86 17.49 -21.40
N ALA A 125 -13.52 16.45 -20.65
CA ALA A 125 -13.82 16.39 -19.21
C ALA A 125 -13.16 17.53 -18.42
N LEU A 126 -11.91 17.90 -18.75
CA LEU A 126 -11.21 19.03 -18.15
C LEU A 126 -11.90 20.36 -18.48
N HIS A 127 -12.27 20.57 -19.74
CA HIS A 127 -12.97 21.77 -20.19
C HIS A 127 -14.33 21.93 -19.48
N ILE A 128 -15.16 20.88 -19.49
CA ILE A 128 -16.46 20.85 -18.81
C ILE A 128 -16.31 21.11 -17.31
N ALA A 129 -15.31 20.52 -16.67
CA ALA A 129 -15.05 20.71 -15.24
C ALA A 129 -14.70 22.16 -14.88
N LEU A 130 -13.95 22.85 -15.76
CA LEU A 130 -13.60 24.25 -15.55
C LEU A 130 -14.82 25.17 -15.74
N GLU A 131 -15.64 24.91 -16.76
CA GLU A 131 -16.86 25.67 -17.06
C GLU A 131 -18.01 25.43 -16.06
N ASP A 132 -18.06 24.27 -15.38
CA ASP A 132 -19.13 23.99 -14.41
C ASP A 132 -18.98 24.87 -13.15
N PRO A 133 -19.93 25.78 -12.87
CA PRO A 133 -19.90 26.57 -11.64
C PRO A 133 -20.08 25.71 -10.38
N ARG A 134 -20.61 24.50 -10.50
CA ARG A 134 -20.81 23.56 -9.39
C ARG A 134 -19.58 22.70 -9.11
N ALA A 135 -18.56 22.72 -9.97
CA ALA A 135 -17.33 22.00 -9.70
C ALA A 135 -16.66 22.56 -8.44
N THR A 136 -16.27 21.65 -7.54
CA THR A 136 -15.51 22.01 -6.34
C THR A 136 -14.15 22.57 -6.77
N ARG A 137 -13.76 23.68 -6.17
CA ARG A 137 -12.53 24.40 -6.47
C ARG A 137 -11.60 24.39 -5.26
N LEU A 138 -10.31 24.34 -5.52
CA LEU A 138 -9.27 24.34 -4.50
C LEU A 138 -8.22 25.40 -4.84
N GLU A 139 -7.97 26.31 -3.90
CA GLU A 139 -6.86 27.26 -3.99
C GLU A 139 -5.56 26.54 -3.64
N VAL A 140 -4.55 26.65 -4.51
CA VAL A 140 -3.24 26.04 -4.36
C VAL A 140 -2.19 27.13 -4.23
N GLU A 141 -1.32 27.01 -3.24
CA GLU A 141 -0.09 27.79 -3.11
C GLU A 141 1.12 26.89 -3.34
N TYR A 142 2.01 27.29 -4.24
CA TYR A 142 3.27 26.61 -4.54
C TYR A 142 4.43 27.59 -4.43
N ILE A 143 5.50 27.19 -3.74
CA ILE A 143 6.72 28.00 -3.61
C ILE A 143 7.77 27.49 -4.60
N GLY A 144 7.99 28.23 -5.68
CA GLY A 144 8.93 27.86 -6.72
C GLY A 144 8.82 28.73 -7.97
N VAL A 145 9.60 28.37 -9.00
CA VAL A 145 9.50 29.03 -10.29
C VAL A 145 8.21 28.63 -11.00
N MET A 146 7.50 29.60 -11.58
CA MET A 146 6.30 29.33 -12.38
C MET A 146 6.67 28.48 -13.62
N PRO A 147 6.12 27.26 -13.77
CA PRO A 147 6.40 26.44 -14.95
C PRO A 147 5.70 26.98 -16.21
N ASP A 148 6.34 26.84 -17.38
CA ASP A 148 5.79 27.32 -18.67
C ASP A 148 4.48 26.62 -19.09
N LEU A 149 4.25 25.40 -18.57
CA LEU A 149 3.06 24.60 -18.84
C LEU A 149 1.87 25.00 -17.96
N LEU A 150 2.05 25.88 -16.98
CA LEU A 150 0.97 26.33 -16.11
C LEU A 150 0.13 27.35 -16.86
N ARG A 151 -1.00 26.89 -17.40
CA ARG A 151 -1.89 27.67 -18.25
C ARG A 151 -3.31 27.25 -17.97
N ASP A 152 -4.23 28.03 -18.51
CA ASP A 152 -5.65 27.67 -18.55
C ASP A 152 -5.86 26.26 -19.12
N GLU A 153 -6.79 25.52 -18.51
CA GLU A 153 -7.16 24.14 -18.85
C GLU A 153 -6.04 23.09 -18.72
N ALA A 154 -4.85 23.47 -18.23
CA ALA A 154 -3.78 22.50 -17.98
C ALA A 154 -4.21 21.53 -16.87
N GLN A 155 -3.89 20.24 -17.02
CA GLN A 155 -4.08 19.30 -15.93
C GLN A 155 -2.93 19.46 -14.93
N ALA A 156 -3.24 19.93 -13.73
CA ALA A 156 -2.30 20.02 -12.62
C ALA A 156 -2.44 18.80 -11.72
N ILE A 157 -1.30 18.26 -11.32
CA ILE A 157 -1.16 17.25 -10.28
C ILE A 157 -0.28 17.87 -9.20
N VAL A 158 -0.88 18.11 -8.04
CA VAL A 158 -0.24 18.77 -6.90
C VAL A 158 -0.07 17.77 -5.77
N THR A 159 1.12 17.73 -5.17
CA THR A 159 1.38 16.95 -3.96
C THR A 159 1.65 17.92 -2.83
N GLY A 160 0.99 17.76 -1.69
CA GLY A 160 1.14 18.67 -0.57
C GLY A 160 0.14 18.42 0.55
N ARG A 161 -0.15 19.46 1.32
CA ARG A 161 -1.00 19.38 2.52
C ARG A 161 -2.03 20.50 2.54
N MET A 162 -3.19 20.21 3.12
CA MET A 162 -4.21 21.23 3.39
C MET A 162 -3.76 22.10 4.58
N GLY A 163 -3.73 23.41 4.39
CA GLY A 163 -3.49 24.37 5.46
C GLY A 163 -4.75 24.66 6.28
N GLU A 164 -4.58 25.13 7.51
CA GLU A 164 -5.68 25.61 8.37
C GLU A 164 -6.37 26.87 7.80
N ASP A 165 -5.70 27.55 6.86
CA ASP A 165 -6.19 28.70 6.10
C ASP A 165 -7.14 28.30 4.95
N GLY A 166 -7.30 27.01 4.68
CA GLY A 166 -8.09 26.49 3.56
C GLY A 166 -7.37 26.54 2.22
N ILE A 167 -6.07 26.86 2.21
CA ILE A 167 -5.21 26.83 1.03
C ILE A 167 -4.45 25.51 1.01
N PHE A 168 -4.36 24.89 -0.15
CA PHE A 168 -3.54 23.71 -0.35
C PHE A 168 -2.09 24.10 -0.60
N HIS A 169 -1.21 23.83 0.35
CA HIS A 169 0.22 24.10 0.27
C HIS A 169 0.90 22.96 -0.48
N ALA A 170 1.27 23.20 -1.74
CA ALA A 170 1.90 22.23 -2.62
C ALA A 170 3.42 22.23 -2.45
N ASP A 171 3.96 21.05 -2.14
CA ASP A 171 5.40 20.76 -2.13
C ASP A 171 5.90 20.36 -3.54
N GLU A 172 5.02 19.76 -4.36
CA GLU A 172 5.31 19.34 -5.73
C GLU A 172 4.18 19.77 -6.68
N LEU A 173 4.55 20.27 -7.87
CA LEU A 173 3.63 20.65 -8.94
C LEU A 173 4.07 19.97 -10.25
N LEU A 174 3.22 19.08 -10.76
CA LEU A 174 3.40 18.43 -12.06
C LEU A 174 2.26 18.84 -12.98
N LEU A 175 2.61 19.15 -14.23
CA LEU A 175 1.65 19.62 -15.23
C LEU A 175 1.64 18.67 -16.41
N LYS A 176 0.45 18.35 -16.88
CA LYS A 176 0.21 17.50 -18.04
C LYS A 176 -0.56 18.28 -19.09
N CYS A 177 -0.12 18.13 -20.34
CA CYS A 177 -0.86 18.63 -21.49
C CYS A 177 -2.02 17.64 -21.79
N PRO A 178 -3.25 18.14 -22.02
CA PRO A 178 -4.42 17.28 -22.29
C PRO A 178 -4.24 16.41 -23.54
N THR A 179 -3.49 16.89 -24.53
CA THR A 179 -3.31 16.24 -25.85
C THR A 179 -2.51 14.93 -25.84
N ARG A 180 -1.93 14.51 -24.71
CA ARG A 180 -0.99 13.36 -24.68
C ARG A 180 -1.53 12.08 -24.02
N TYR A 181 -2.79 12.05 -23.58
CA TYR A 181 -3.35 10.92 -22.83
C TYR A 181 -4.38 10.07 -23.61
N GLU A 182 -4.53 10.28 -24.91
CA GLU A 182 -5.51 9.56 -25.75
C GLU A 182 -5.18 8.07 -26.02
N GLY A 183 -4.20 7.41 -25.37
CA GLY A 183 -3.72 6.16 -25.97
C GLY A 183 -3.01 5.09 -25.15
N ASP A 184 -3.01 5.08 -23.82
CA ASP A 184 -2.39 3.96 -23.09
C ASP A 184 -3.28 3.45 -21.95
N VAL A 185 -4.39 2.81 -22.30
CA VAL A 185 -4.96 1.77 -21.44
C VAL A 185 -4.22 0.47 -21.80
N PRO A 186 -3.31 -0.06 -20.96
CA PRO A 186 -2.73 -1.36 -21.24
C PRO A 186 -3.81 -2.43 -21.15
N LEU A 187 -4.29 -2.89 -22.30
CA LEU A 187 -5.05 -4.14 -22.45
C LEU A 187 -4.13 -5.33 -22.12
N GLN A 188 -3.81 -5.55 -20.86
CA GLN A 188 -3.13 -6.76 -20.41
C GLN A 188 -3.63 -7.17 -19.02
N ALA A 189 -4.61 -8.08 -18.99
CA ALA A 189 -4.56 -9.30 -18.18
C ALA A 189 -5.87 -10.11 -18.30
N GLU A 190 -6.23 -10.59 -19.49
CA GLU A 190 -7.15 -11.73 -19.63
C GLU A 190 -6.71 -12.61 -20.80
N ASP A 191 -5.63 -13.37 -20.61
CA ASP A 191 -5.53 -14.73 -21.18
C ASP A 191 -4.56 -15.55 -20.34
N GLY A 192 -5.11 -16.51 -19.59
CA GLY A 192 -4.41 -17.45 -18.73
C GLY A 192 -5.27 -18.69 -18.54
#